data_AF-A0A846N3G8-F1
#
_entry.id   AF-A0A846N3G8-F1
#
_cell.length_a   1.000
_cell.length_b   1.000
_cell.length_c   1.000
_cell.angle_alpha   90.00
_cell.angle_beta   90.00
_cell.angle_gamma   90.00
#
_symmetry.space_group_name_H-M   'P 1'
#
loop_
_entity.id
_entity.type
_entity.pdbx_description
1 polymer ?
#
loop_
_entity_poly.entity_id
_entity_poly.type
_entity_poly.pdbx_seq_one_letter_code
_entity_poly.pdbx_strand_id
1 'polypeptide(L)'
;MVGLAVLPLCAAEAGGERLFMDSPDIAMKAFEPVGQMCKQEMHYALRAASQEVFLSQVSKIEVFLGGLRGALSVTCPAAQKIVLIGYIGNDFYFAGTAEAKNDWKLIALSAKPHH
;
A
#
# COMPACT_ATOMS: atom_id res chain seq x y z
N MET A 1 22.41 9.74 -46.54
CA MET A 1 21.05 9.81 -45.97
C MET A 1 21.08 9.23 -44.58
N VAL A 2 20.27 9.82 -43.71
CA VAL A 2 20.25 9.77 -42.25
C VAL A 2 20.18 8.35 -41.69
N GLY A 3 20.95 8.11 -40.62
CA GLY A 3 21.00 6.86 -39.90
C GLY A 3 19.79 6.60 -39.00
N LEU A 4 19.59 5.34 -38.65
CA LEU A 4 18.80 4.96 -37.48
C LEU A 4 19.62 3.99 -36.63
N ALA A 5 20.22 4.54 -35.57
CA ALA A 5 20.62 3.75 -34.42
C ALA A 5 19.33 3.31 -33.71
N VAL A 6 18.95 2.06 -33.87
CA VAL A 6 17.94 1.43 -33.02
C VAL A 6 18.65 1.04 -31.73
N LEU A 7 18.68 1.95 -30.76
CA LEU A 7 18.91 1.58 -29.37
C LEU A 7 17.61 0.94 -28.86
N PRO A 8 17.58 -0.37 -28.56
CA PRO A 8 16.51 -0.87 -27.73
C PRO A 8 16.76 -0.29 -26.34
N LEU A 9 16.00 0.77 -25.99
CA LEU A 9 15.70 1.02 -24.60
C LEU A 9 14.96 -0.24 -24.10
N CYS A 10 15.71 -1.18 -23.54
CA CYS A 10 15.18 -2.06 -22.51
C CYS A 10 14.68 -1.14 -21.41
N ALA A 11 13.39 -0.78 -21.50
CA ALA A 11 12.63 -0.28 -20.38
C ALA A 11 12.70 -1.37 -19.32
N ALA A 12 13.67 -1.24 -18.42
CA ALA A 12 13.56 -1.86 -17.12
C ALA A 12 12.33 -1.23 -16.47
N GLU A 13 11.19 -1.89 -16.55
CA GLU A 13 10.17 -1.78 -15.52
C GLU A 13 10.80 -2.33 -14.24
N ALA A 14 11.70 -1.53 -13.66
CA ALA A 14 12.04 -1.67 -12.26
C ALA A 14 10.71 -1.54 -11.53
N GLY A 15 10.28 -2.62 -10.87
CA GLY A 15 9.10 -2.61 -10.02
C GLY A 15 9.22 -1.49 -9.00
N GLY A 16 8.69 -0.32 -9.36
CA GLY A 16 8.69 0.87 -8.53
C GLY A 16 7.47 0.86 -7.63
N GLU A 17 7.55 1.54 -6.51
CA GLU A 17 6.40 1.88 -5.70
C GLU A 17 6.25 3.40 -5.73
N ARG A 18 5.00 3.87 -5.79
CA ARG A 18 4.67 5.31 -5.75
C ARG A 18 3.97 5.63 -4.44
N LEU A 19 4.30 6.78 -3.84
CA LEU A 19 3.57 7.27 -2.69
C LEU A 19 2.11 7.55 -3.10
N PHE A 20 1.17 6.87 -2.46
CA PHE A 20 -0.26 7.04 -2.71
C PHE A 20 -0.89 7.94 -1.66
N MET A 21 -0.54 7.74 -0.39
CA MET A 21 -1.06 8.53 0.71
C MET A 21 0.00 8.70 1.80
N ASP A 22 0.18 9.94 2.24
CA ASP A 22 0.98 10.30 3.41
C ASP A 22 0.00 10.72 4.51
N SER A 23 0.00 10.01 5.64
CA SER A 23 -0.88 10.31 6.76
C SER A 23 -0.02 10.71 7.98
N PRO A 24 0.25 12.02 8.15
CA PRO A 24 1.13 12.50 9.20
C PRO A 24 0.56 12.21 10.61
N ASP A 25 -0.76 12.21 10.78
CA ASP A 25 -1.45 11.91 12.05
C ASP A 25 -1.18 10.50 12.60
N ILE A 26 -0.80 9.57 11.74
CA ILE A 26 -0.46 8.20 12.12
C ILE A 26 0.98 7.82 11.76
N ALA A 27 1.79 8.77 11.28
CA ALA A 27 3.17 8.57 10.86
C ALA A 27 3.37 7.36 9.91
N MET A 28 2.39 7.09 9.04
CA MET A 28 2.46 6.02 8.04
C MET A 28 2.33 6.57 6.63
N LYS A 29 3.00 5.90 5.71
CA LYS A 29 2.94 6.16 4.27
C LYS A 29 2.48 4.91 3.56
N ALA A 30 1.47 5.04 2.71
CA ALA A 30 1.06 3.99 1.77
C ALA A 30 1.75 4.17 0.43
N PHE A 31 2.39 3.11 -0.01
CA PHE A 31 2.98 3.02 -1.33
C PHE A 31 2.23 1.99 -2.16
N GLU A 32 1.88 2.35 -3.39
CA GLU A 32 1.24 1.46 -4.36
C GLU A 32 2.30 1.00 -5.38
N PRO A 33 2.37 -0.29 -5.75
CA PRO A 33 3.25 -0.72 -6.83
C PRO A 33 2.85 -0.07 -8.17
N VAL A 34 3.84 0.38 -8.94
CA VAL A 34 3.64 0.97 -10.26
C VAL A 34 2.97 -0.07 -11.18
N GLY A 35 1.94 0.36 -11.93
CA GLY A 35 1.15 -0.52 -12.80
C GLY A 35 0.00 -1.26 -12.11
N GLN A 36 -0.26 -0.99 -10.82
CA GLN A 36 -1.41 -1.53 -10.07
C GLN A 36 -2.59 -0.55 -9.94
N MET A 37 -2.59 0.56 -10.70
CA MET A 37 -3.65 1.57 -10.62
C MET A 37 -5.03 0.97 -10.91
N CYS A 38 -5.98 1.26 -10.02
CA CYS A 38 -7.41 0.98 -10.15
C CYS A 38 -7.79 -0.46 -10.54
N LYS A 39 -7.00 -1.43 -10.10
CA LYS A 39 -7.42 -2.83 -10.16
C LYS A 39 -8.50 -3.11 -9.12
N GLN A 40 -9.20 -4.24 -9.29
CA GLN A 40 -10.18 -4.68 -8.29
C GLN A 40 -9.51 -5.02 -6.95
N GLU A 41 -8.27 -5.53 -7.00
CA GLU A 41 -7.42 -5.75 -5.83
C GLU A 41 -6.29 -4.72 -5.83
N MET A 42 -6.28 -3.87 -4.79
CA MET A 42 -5.30 -2.81 -4.60
C MET A 42 -4.31 -3.23 -3.51
N HIS A 43 -3.01 -3.08 -3.76
CA HIS A 43 -1.97 -3.42 -2.80
C HIS A 43 -1.27 -2.15 -2.31
N TYR A 44 -1.14 -2.01 -1.00
CA TYR A 44 -0.42 -0.92 -0.37
C TYR A 44 0.62 -1.42 0.62
N ALA A 45 1.87 -1.00 0.43
CA ALA A 45 2.91 -1.14 1.43
C ALA A 45 2.79 0.00 2.45
N LEU A 46 2.60 -0.33 3.72
CA LEU A 46 2.64 0.61 4.84
C LEU A 46 4.04 0.57 5.44
N ARG A 47 4.73 1.71 5.43
CA ARG A 47 6.08 1.81 6.01
C ARG A 47 6.06 2.72 7.22
N ALA A 48 6.59 2.24 8.34
CA ALA A 48 6.81 3.01 9.56
C ALA A 48 8.32 3.18 9.83
N ALA A 49 8.68 4.27 10.51
CA ALA A 49 10.08 4.59 10.82
C ALA A 49 10.71 3.66 11.87
N SER A 50 9.91 3.13 12.79
CA SER A 50 10.36 2.19 13.83
C SER A 50 9.22 1.27 14.28
N GLN A 51 9.57 0.22 15.01
CA GLN A 51 8.59 -0.71 15.59
C GLN A 51 7.67 0.00 16.60
N GLU A 52 8.18 0.91 17.43
CA GLU A 52 7.38 1.68 18.38
C GLU A 52 6.35 2.56 17.67
N VAL A 53 6.74 3.19 16.56
CA VAL A 53 5.80 3.96 15.73
C VAL A 53 4.74 3.04 15.13
N PHE A 54 5.12 1.88 14.59
CA PHE A 54 4.13 0.96 14.04
C PHE A 54 3.13 0.46 15.11
N LEU A 55 3.65 0.03 16.28
CA LEU A 55 2.85 -0.49 17.39
C LEU A 55 1.88 0.54 17.97
N SER A 56 2.34 1.78 18.16
CA SER A 56 1.50 2.87 18.67
C SER A 56 0.38 3.29 17.70
N GLN A 57 0.49 2.91 16.43
CA GLN A 57 -0.41 3.30 15.35
C GLN A 57 -1.24 2.12 14.83
N VAL A 58 -1.03 0.91 15.33
CA VAL A 58 -1.73 -0.30 14.88
C VAL A 58 -3.25 -0.17 15.03
N SER A 59 -3.70 0.47 16.12
CA SER A 59 -5.11 0.77 16.39
C SER A 59 -5.69 1.82 15.45
N LYS A 60 -4.85 2.56 14.73
CA LYS A 60 -5.26 3.57 13.75
C LYS A 60 -5.20 3.08 12.30
N ILE A 61 -4.81 1.83 12.05
CA ILE A 61 -4.81 1.24 10.71
C ILE A 61 -6.23 1.21 10.13
N GLU A 62 -7.27 1.02 10.95
CA GLU A 62 -8.66 1.09 10.49
C GLU A 62 -9.05 2.51 10.03
N VAL A 63 -8.56 3.55 10.72
CA VAL A 63 -8.74 4.94 10.31
C VAL A 63 -8.03 5.20 8.98
N PHE A 64 -6.81 4.70 8.83
CA PHE A 64 -6.05 4.77 7.58
C PHE A 64 -6.77 4.09 6.42
N LEU A 65 -7.28 2.89 6.66
CA LEU A 65 -8.08 2.14 5.69
C LEU A 65 -9.34 2.92 5.29
N GLY A 66 -9.99 3.59 6.25
CA GLY A 66 -11.10 4.50 5.97
C GLY A 66 -10.71 5.63 5.02
N GLY A 67 -9.54 6.24 5.22
CA GLY A 67 -8.98 7.25 4.33
C GLY A 67 -8.66 6.71 2.93
N LEU A 68 -7.99 5.55 2.85
CA LEU A 68 -7.71 4.86 1.58
C LEU A 68 -9.00 4.56 0.81
N ARG A 69 -10.02 4.04 1.49
CA ARG A 69 -11.33 3.75 0.89
C ARG A 69 -11.98 5.02 0.35
N GLY A 70 -11.93 6.12 1.11
CA GLY A 70 -12.42 7.42 0.66
C GLY A 70 -11.73 7.87 -0.63
N ALA A 71 -10.38 7.85 -0.65
CA ALA A 71 -9.61 8.21 -1.84
C ALA A 71 -9.90 7.29 -3.04
N LEU A 72 -10.00 5.99 -2.81
CA LEU A 72 -10.29 4.98 -3.84
C LEU A 72 -11.71 5.07 -4.38
N SER A 73 -12.70 5.43 -3.57
CA SER A 73 -14.08 5.58 -4.05
C SER A 73 -14.21 6.66 -5.12
N VAL A 74 -13.31 7.65 -5.13
CA VAL A 74 -13.25 8.72 -6.13
C VAL A 74 -12.33 8.34 -7.29
N THR A 75 -11.15 7.80 -6.99
CA THR A 75 -10.10 7.57 -8.01
C THR A 75 -10.24 6.22 -8.72
N CYS A 76 -10.72 5.19 -8.03
CA CYS A 76 -10.78 3.80 -8.48
C CYS A 76 -12.06 3.11 -7.95
N PRO A 77 -13.27 3.46 -8.44
CA PRO A 77 -14.53 2.96 -7.90
C PRO A 77 -14.73 1.44 -8.09
N ALA A 78 -13.94 0.82 -8.96
CA ALA A 78 -13.95 -0.63 -9.19
C ALA A 78 -13.16 -1.43 -8.13
N ALA A 79 -12.43 -0.77 -7.21
CA ALA A 79 -11.69 -1.45 -6.16
C ALA A 79 -12.65 -2.20 -5.22
N GLN A 80 -12.44 -3.50 -5.07
CA GLN A 80 -13.24 -4.37 -4.20
C GLN A 80 -12.45 -4.97 -3.05
N LYS A 81 -11.12 -4.92 -3.11
CA LYS A 81 -10.22 -5.44 -2.09
C LYS A 81 -9.00 -4.55 -1.95
N ILE A 82 -8.62 -4.30 -0.70
CA ILE A 82 -7.39 -3.61 -0.32
C ILE A 82 -6.54 -4.60 0.47
N VAL A 83 -5.32 -4.80 0.03
CA VAL A 83 -4.28 -5.58 0.72
C VAL A 83 -3.27 -4.58 1.29
N LEU A 84 -3.07 -4.64 2.61
CA LEU A 84 -2.12 -3.82 3.34
C LEU A 84 -0.96 -4.72 3.78
N ILE A 85 0.26 -4.31 3.46
CA ILE A 85 1.48 -5.01 3.89
C ILE A 85 2.33 -4.03 4.68
N GLY A 86 2.44 -4.25 5.99
CA GLY A 86 3.20 -3.43 6.92
C GLY A 86 4.65 -3.88 7.01
N TYR A 87 5.56 -2.93 6.82
CA TYR A 87 7.00 -3.10 6.96
C TYR A 87 7.57 -2.16 8.02
N ILE A 88 8.53 -2.67 8.79
CA ILE A 88 9.40 -1.88 9.67
C ILE A 88 10.81 -1.98 9.10
N GLY A 89 11.37 -0.87 8.62
CA GLY A 89 12.56 -0.93 7.78
C GLY A 89 12.29 -1.76 6.52
N ASN A 90 12.99 -2.88 6.35
CA ASN A 90 12.77 -3.83 5.26
C ASN A 90 12.08 -5.13 5.70
N ASP A 91 11.77 -5.28 6.99
CA ASP A 91 11.19 -6.51 7.53
C ASP A 91 9.66 -6.48 7.46
N PHE A 92 9.09 -7.58 6.96
CA PHE A 92 7.66 -7.80 7.00
C PHE A 92 7.18 -7.96 8.44
N TYR A 93 6.19 -7.17 8.82
CA TYR A 93 5.68 -7.15 10.18
C TYR A 93 4.19 -7.46 10.27
N PHE A 94 3.42 -7.09 9.25
CA PHE A 94 1.96 -7.14 9.30
C PHE A 94 1.38 -7.37 7.90
N ALA A 95 0.34 -8.19 7.80
CA ALA A 95 -0.51 -8.24 6.61
C ALA A 95 -1.97 -8.07 7.01
N GLY A 96 -2.69 -7.25 6.26
CA GLY A 96 -4.11 -7.04 6.42
C GLY A 96 -4.83 -7.05 5.09
N THR A 97 -6.08 -7.46 5.09
CA THR A 97 -6.97 -7.34 3.95
C THR A 97 -8.30 -6.77 4.37
N ALA A 98 -8.87 -5.93 3.52
CA ALA A 98 -10.21 -5.39 3.67
C ALA A 98 -10.95 -5.51 2.34
N GLU A 99 -12.18 -5.99 2.38
CA GLU A 99 -12.97 -6.26 1.17
C GLU A 99 -14.33 -5.58 1.26
N ALA A 100 -14.83 -5.08 0.13
CA ALA A 100 -16.15 -4.46 0.03
C ALA A 100 -17.27 -5.40 0.47
N LYS A 101 -17.16 -6.70 0.16
CA LYS A 101 -18.13 -7.74 0.54
C LYS A 101 -18.21 -8.01 2.05
N ASN A 102 -17.22 -7.55 2.81
CA ASN A 102 -17.13 -7.71 4.26
C ASN A 102 -17.13 -6.33 4.96
N ASP A 103 -17.90 -5.39 4.40
CA ASP A 103 -18.06 -4.02 4.90
C ASP A 103 -16.73 -3.27 5.11
N TRP A 104 -15.69 -3.63 4.35
CA TRP A 104 -14.33 -3.12 4.50
C TRP A 104 -13.72 -3.36 5.89
N LYS A 105 -14.23 -4.32 6.66
CA LYS A 105 -13.65 -4.69 7.94
C LYS A 105 -12.24 -5.26 7.72
N LEU A 106 -11.27 -4.71 8.46
CA LEU A 106 -9.89 -5.17 8.39
C LEU A 106 -9.76 -6.56 9.03
N ILE A 107 -9.32 -7.53 8.24
CA ILE A 107 -8.86 -8.84 8.72
C ILE A 107 -7.35 -8.83 8.62
N ALA A 108 -6.65 -8.99 9.74
CA ALA A 108 -5.21 -8.85 9.77
C ALA A 108 -4.49 -9.90 10.60
N LEU A 109 -3.22 -10.11 10.25
CA LEU A 109 -2.28 -11.01 10.87
C LEU A 109 -0.97 -10.25 11.14
N SER A 110 -0.46 -10.35 12.36
CA SER A 110 0.86 -9.83 12.73
C SER A 110 1.89 -10.94 12.67
N ALA A 111 3.05 -10.68 12.08
CA ALA A 111 4.16 -11.62 11.98
C ALA A 111 4.89 -11.81 13.33
N LYS A 112 4.75 -10.87 14.27
CA LYS A 112 5.33 -10.95 15.61
C LYS A 112 4.26 -10.71 16.68
N PRO A 113 4.20 -11.52 17.75
CA PRO A 113 3.28 -11.32 18.85
C PRO A 113 3.59 -9.99 19.56
N HIS A 114 2.54 -9.28 19.97
CA HIS A 114 2.64 -8.16 20.89
C HIS A 114 3.00 -8.72 22.27
N HIS A 115 4.20 -8.44 22.77
CA HIS A 115 4.62 -8.73 24.15
C HIS A 115 4.40 -7.51 25.03
#